data_AF-A0A256Y9P4-F1
#
_entry.id   AF-A0A256Y9P4-F1
#
_cell.length_a   1.000
_cell.length_b   1.000
_cell.length_c   1.000
_cell.angle_alpha   90.00
_cell.angle_beta   90.00
_cell.angle_gamma   90.00
#
_symmetry.space_group_name_H-M   'P 1'
#
loop_
_entity.id
_entity.type
_entity.pdbx_description
1 polymer ?
#
loop_
_entity_poly.entity_id
_entity_poly.type
_entity_poly.pdbx_seq_one_letter_code
_entity_poly.pdbx_strand_id
1 'polypeptide(L)'
;MRVRFKKGEQRRFLKNVLGNVNCPSLRELCNRLVGVNYASLKNYFTERRSLPYDLFQDFVEMSGINKGNFDFLLEEDFSGQRKGGMASKRR
;
A
#
# COMPACT_ATOMS: atom_id res chain seq x y z
N MET A 1 -9.19 -7.20 0.98
CA MET A 1 -8.57 -7.02 2.31
C MET A 1 -7.45 -5.99 2.20
N ARG A 2 -7.26 -5.17 3.24
CA ARG A 2 -6.17 -4.17 3.28
C ARG A 2 -5.28 -4.40 4.50
N VAL A 3 -4.04 -3.97 4.37
CA VAL A 3 -3.01 -4.01 5.40
C VAL A 3 -2.81 -2.60 5.91
N ARG A 4 -3.04 -2.42 7.20
CA ARG A 4 -2.85 -1.15 7.90
C ARG A 4 -1.67 -1.27 8.85
N PHE A 5 -0.66 -0.44 8.63
CA PHE A 5 0.48 -0.35 9.53
C PHE A 5 0.26 0.77 10.56
N LYS A 6 1.04 0.73 11.64
CA LYS A 6 1.22 1.91 12.50
C LYS A 6 1.86 3.05 11.70
N LYS A 7 1.64 4.29 12.11
CA LYS A 7 2.23 5.48 11.45
C LYS A 7 3.75 5.37 11.47
N GLY A 8 4.40 5.56 10.33
CA GLY A 8 5.84 5.38 10.11
C GLY A 8 6.23 3.98 9.62
N GLU A 9 5.48 2.95 10.02
CA GLU A 9 5.84 1.55 9.77
C GLU A 9 5.63 1.13 8.32
N GLN A 10 4.59 1.64 7.65
CA GLN A 10 4.36 1.35 6.24
C GLN A 10 5.49 1.92 5.36
N ARG A 11 5.97 3.13 5.67
CA ARG A 11 7.12 3.70 4.98
C ARG A 11 8.39 2.90 5.27
N ARG A 12 8.61 2.49 6.52
CA ARG A 12 9.75 1.65 6.91
C ARG A 12 9.73 0.32 6.16
N PHE A 13 8.57 -0.33 6.08
CA PHE A 13 8.36 -1.54 5.29
C PHE A 13 8.75 -1.33 3.83
N LEU A 14 8.21 -0.29 3.17
CA LEU A 14 8.54 -0.02 1.76
C LEU A 14 10.01 0.35 1.54
N LYS A 15 10.67 1.01 2.49
CA LYS A 15 12.13 1.25 2.42
C LYS A 15 12.91 -0.05 2.50
N ASN A 16 12.51 -0.99 3.35
CA ASN A 16 13.15 -2.30 3.45
C ASN A 16 12.92 -3.10 2.17
N VAL A 17 11.73 -3.03 1.57
CA VAL A 17 11.44 -3.66 0.27
C VAL A 17 12.38 -3.10 -0.80
N LEU A 18 12.53 -1.77 -0.88
CA LEU A 18 13.46 -1.14 -1.82
C LEU A 18 14.91 -1.61 -1.63
N GLY A 19 15.37 -1.68 -0.37
CA GLY A 19 16.71 -2.16 -0.04
C GLY A 19 16.94 -3.61 -0.45
N ASN A 20 16.03 -4.52 -0.08
CA ASN A 20 16.17 -5.94 -0.36
C ASN A 20 16.06 -6.27 -1.85
N VAL A 21 15.19 -5.57 -2.57
CA VAL A 21 14.99 -5.77 -4.02
C VAL A 21 16.07 -5.04 -4.84
N ASN A 22 16.99 -4.33 -4.17
CA ASN A 22 18.02 -3.51 -4.77
C ASN A 22 17.43 -2.48 -5.78
N CYS A 23 16.38 -1.79 -5.33
CA CYS A 23 15.75 -0.69 -6.06
C CYS A 23 16.13 0.65 -5.38
N PRO A 24 16.85 1.57 -6.05
CA PRO A 24 17.22 2.87 -5.51
C PRO A 24 16.02 3.81 -5.37
N SER A 25 14.89 3.55 -6.04
CA SER A 25 13.71 4.42 -5.98
C SER A 25 12.39 3.67 -6.13
N LEU A 26 11.31 4.31 -5.65
CA LEU A 26 9.93 3.86 -5.88
C LEU A 26 9.58 3.78 -7.37
N ARG A 27 10.24 4.57 -8.22
CA ARG A 27 10.01 4.55 -9.67
C ARG A 27 10.56 3.27 -10.29
N GLU A 28 11.75 2.82 -9.86
CA GLU A 28 12.28 1.53 -10.31
C GLU A 28 11.45 0.36 -9.78
N LEU A 29 11.01 0.42 -8.52
CA LEU A 29 10.08 -0.57 -7.98
C LEU A 29 8.78 -0.62 -8.79
N CYS A 30 8.25 0.54 -9.19
CA CYS A 30 7.07 0.64 -10.04
C CYS A 30 7.24 -0.06 -11.40
N ASN A 31 8.44 -0.04 -11.98
CA ASN A 31 8.70 -0.71 -13.26
C ASN A 31 8.75 -2.24 -13.14
N ARG A 32 9.02 -2.75 -11.93
CA ARG A 32 9.06 -4.21 -11.66
C ARG A 32 7.68 -4.77 -11.29
N LEU A 33 6.79 -3.93 -10.78
CA LEU A 33 5.42 -4.32 -10.45
C LEU A 33 4.51 -4.18 -11.66
N VAL A 34 3.72 -5.21 -11.93
CA VAL A 34 2.67 -5.15 -12.96
C VAL A 34 1.40 -4.55 -12.35
N GLY A 35 0.81 -3.55 -13.00
CA GLY A 35 -0.50 -3.02 -12.63
C GLY A 35 -0.54 -1.97 -11.50
N VAL A 36 0.58 -1.65 -10.87
CA VAL A 36 0.65 -0.58 -9.85
C VAL A 36 1.30 0.66 -10.43
N ASN A 37 0.58 1.78 -10.42
CA ASN A 37 1.13 3.06 -10.87
C ASN A 37 1.96 3.77 -9.79
N TYR A 38 2.90 4.62 -10.24
CA TYR A 38 3.79 5.38 -9.36
C TYR A 38 3.04 6.26 -8.35
N ALA A 39 1.91 6.86 -8.75
CA ALA A 39 1.11 7.70 -7.87
C ALA A 39 0.54 6.90 -6.68
N SER A 40 0.11 5.65 -6.92
CA SER A 40 -0.39 4.74 -5.89
C SER A 40 0.73 4.33 -4.95
N LEU A 41 1.89 3.93 -5.49
CA LEU A 41 3.10 3.68 -4.70
C LEU A 41 3.49 4.87 -3.82
N LYS A 42 3.45 6.09 -4.37
CA LYS A 42 3.73 7.31 -3.60
C LYS A 42 2.71 7.52 -2.48
N ASN A 43 1.43 7.24 -2.71
CA ASN A 43 0.40 7.31 -1.66
C ASN A 43 0.65 6.28 -0.56
N TYR A 44 1.07 5.07 -0.91
CA TYR A 44 1.43 4.05 0.07
C TYR A 44 2.70 4.45 0.85
N PHE A 45 3.72 4.98 0.18
CA PHE A 45 4.96 5.41 0.83
C PHE A 45 4.78 6.63 1.76
N THR A 46 3.89 7.54 1.38
CA THR A 46 3.50 8.69 2.22
C THR A 46 2.43 8.34 3.25
N GLU A 47 2.02 7.07 3.32
CA GLU A 47 1.03 6.55 4.28
C GLU A 47 -0.34 7.22 4.18
N ARG A 48 -0.66 7.76 3.00
CA ARG A 48 -1.96 8.36 2.70
C ARG A 48 -3.04 7.32 2.43
N ARG A 49 -2.64 6.10 2.09
CA ARG A 49 -3.53 4.95 1.83
C ARG A 49 -2.95 3.70 2.46
N SER A 50 -3.82 2.83 2.97
CA SER A 50 -3.46 1.47 3.36
C SER A 50 -3.14 0.61 2.15
N LEU A 51 -2.24 -0.34 2.34
CA LEU A 51 -1.76 -1.21 1.27
C LEU A 51 -2.79 -2.31 0.98
N PRO A 52 -3.12 -2.61 -0.29
CA PRO A 52 -3.86 -3.83 -0.61
C PRO A 52 -3.11 -5.07 -0.10
N TYR A 53 -3.83 -6.08 0.39
CA TYR A 53 -3.20 -7.30 0.90
C TYR A 53 -2.40 -8.05 -0.17
N ASP A 54 -2.91 -8.10 -1.41
CA ASP A 54 -2.23 -8.79 -2.51
C ASP A 54 -0.88 -8.12 -2.81
N LEU A 55 -0.89 -6.79 -2.92
CA LEU A 55 0.34 -6.00 -3.10
C LEU A 55 1.31 -6.14 -1.91
N PHE A 56 0.80 -6.32 -0.70
CA PHE A 56 1.64 -6.62 0.46
C PHE A 56 2.32 -7.99 0.34
N GLN A 57 1.59 -9.01 -0.11
CA GLN A 57 2.17 -10.33 -0.37
C GLN A 57 3.25 -10.24 -1.45
N ASP A 58 2.96 -9.59 -2.58
CA ASP A 58 3.91 -9.42 -3.67
C ASP A 58 5.21 -8.78 -3.17
N PHE A 59 5.12 -7.76 -2.31
CA PHE A 59 6.30 -7.15 -1.72
C PHE A 59 7.06 -8.08 -0.78
N VAL A 60 6.36 -8.81 0.08
CA VAL A 60 6.99 -9.76 1.00
C VAL A 60 7.73 -10.85 0.22
N GLU A 61 7.08 -11.44 -0.77
CA GLU A 61 7.65 -12.50 -1.60
C GLU A 61 8.85 -12.00 -2.41
N MET A 62 8.72 -10.85 -3.08
CA MET A 62 9.79 -10.26 -3.89
C MET A 62 10.99 -9.81 -3.05
N SER A 63 10.77 -9.31 -1.83
CA SER A 63 11.84 -8.78 -0.97
C SER A 63 12.39 -9.79 0.03
N GLY A 64 11.78 -10.98 0.17
CA GLY A 64 12.16 -11.96 1.19
C GLY A 64 12.00 -11.46 2.62
N ILE A 65 11.17 -10.44 2.86
CA ILE A 65 10.96 -9.86 4.19
C ILE A 65 10.15 -10.81 5.06
N ASN A 66 10.61 -11.06 6.29
CA ASN A 66 9.79 -11.77 7.28
C ASN A 66 8.68 -10.84 7.81
N LYS A 67 7.42 -11.24 7.62
CA LYS A 67 6.21 -10.52 8.09
C LYS A 67 6.25 -10.25 9.60
N GLY A 68 6.88 -11.13 10.39
CA GLY A 68 6.98 -10.99 11.85
C GLY A 68 7.80 -9.78 12.33
N ASN A 69 8.57 -9.14 11.43
CA ASN A 69 9.35 -7.94 11.77
C ASN A 69 8.53 -6.64 11.74
N PHE A 70 7.24 -6.72 11.39
CA PHE A 70 6.38 -5.56 11.19
C PHE A 70 5.05 -5.72 11.90
N ASP A 71 4.64 -4.67 12.63
CA ASP A 71 3.32 -4.57 13.23
C ASP A 71 2.31 -4.05 12.19
N PHE A 72 1.41 -4.92 11.73
CA PHE A 72 0.30 -4.56 10.86
C PHE A 72 -1.00 -5.23 11.28
N LEU A 73 -2.12 -4.60 10.91
CA LEU A 73 -3.46 -5.12 11.09
C LEU A 73 -4.07 -5.41 9.72
N LEU A 74 -4.79 -6.52 9.63
CA LEU A 74 -5.62 -6.83 8.47
C LEU A 74 -7.00 -6.22 8.69
N GLU A 75 -7.40 -5.34 7.79
CA GLU A 75 -8.74 -4.76 7.77
C GLU A 75 -9.50 -5.33 6.56
N GLU A 76 -10.72 -5.81 6.79
CA GLU A 76 -11.61 -6.12 5.68
C GLU A 76 -11.98 -4.83 4.96
N ASP A 77 -11.93 -4.88 3.63
CA ASP A 77 -12.24 -3.72 2.82
C ASP A 77 -13.77 -3.64 2.75
N PHE A 78 -14.41 -2.85 3.62
CA PHE A 78 -15.78 -2.38 3.41
C PHE A 78 -15.79 -1.31 2.31
N SER A 79 -15.21 -1.61 1.14
CA SER A 79 -15.18 -0.70 0.01
C SER A 79 -16.56 -0.68 -0.65
N GLY A 80 -17.41 0.25 -0.20
CA GLY A 80 -18.31 0.92 -1.13
C GLY A 80 -19.81 0.64 -1.03
N GLN A 81 -20.41 0.70 0.16
CA GLN A 81 -21.83 1.09 0.23
C GLN A 81 -22.11 2.15 1.29
N ARG A 82 -21.55 3.36 1.10
CA ARG A 82 -22.33 4.56 1.44
C ARG A 82 -23.15 4.89 0.21
N LYS A 83 -24.46 4.65 0.30
CA LYS A 83 -25.45 5.02 -0.71
C LYS A 83 -25.13 6.42 -1.26
N GLY A 84 -24.78 6.50 -2.53
CA GLY A 84 -24.76 7.77 -3.24
C GLY A 84 -26.16 8.37 -3.17
N GLY A 85 -26.26 9.63 -2.74
CA GLY A 85 -27.53 10.33 -2.74
C GLY A 85 -27.61 11.46 -1.72
N MET A 86 -27.10 12.64 -2.08
CA MET A 86 -27.91 13.84 -1.88
C MET A 86 -27.60 14.81 -3.02
N ALA A 87 -28.46 14.79 -4.03
CA ALA A 87 -28.54 15.87 -5.02
C ALA A 87 -29.00 17.13 -4.28
N SER A 88 -28.10 18.09 -4.08
CA SER A 88 -28.50 19.41 -3.56
C SER A 88 -29.11 20.23 -4.68
N LYS A 89 -30.38 20.61 -4.52
CA LYS A 89 -31.17 21.46 -5.43
C LYS A 89 -30.44 22.78 -5.74
N ARG A 90 -30.39 23.15 -7.03
CA ARG A 90 -30.17 24.54 -7.46
C ARG A 90 -31.37 25.39 -6.98
N ARG A 91 -31.08 26.54 -6.38
CA ARG A 91 -32.01 27.68 -6.27
C ARG A 91 -31.59 28.74 -7.26
#